data_AF-A0AAJ0D9A8-F1
#
_entry.id   AF-A0AAJ0D9A8-F1
#
_cell.length_a   1.000
_cell.length_b   1.000
_cell.length_c   1.000
_cell.angle_alpha   90.00
_cell.angle_beta   90.00
_cell.angle_gamma   90.00
#
_symmetry.space_group_name_H-M   'P 1'
#
loop_
_entity.id
_entity.type
_entity.pdbx_description
1 polymer ?
#
loop_
_entity_poly.entity_id
_entity_poly.type
_entity_poly.pdbx_seq_one_letter_code
_entity_poly.pdbx_strand_id
1 'polypeptide(L)'
;MDESRLGITDASKALHEDLLKRECTTPKDTLFGDDVFDTACRNVRDKNEARIILDFARLLAPSPESLAAFGAPGDLDILGESVNEGWNNSIPITSPRPQPDFAIGFRRSVFSDDQLRKIQPLLGDISSLSYFRATYYMFFPFLTCEVKYGATGLDLADRQNAHSMTLAVRGIVELFKLGKREKELHRELQTFSISHDHRTVRLYGYYPVFDGPKTTIHRHQIHTFDITALNGKEKWTTYKFTVAVYYYSLTLLQRIRFLVDDLPPDFALELSQQSEPQLSEPSELSQQLDNQVLAEIPNSQSSQHGLQQITPDTSTREKPAFAKKKKKKKA
;
A
#
# COMPACT_ATOMS: atom_id res chain seq x y z
N MET A 1 5.37 -3.95 13.47
CA MET A 1 5.77 -2.54 13.63
C MET A 1 4.85 -1.96 14.67
N ASP A 2 5.41 -1.37 15.73
CA ASP A 2 4.64 -0.91 16.88
C ASP A 2 4.86 0.58 17.09
N GLU A 3 4.01 1.15 17.94
CA GLU A 3 4.12 2.53 18.36
C GLU A 3 5.47 2.77 19.06
N SER A 4 6.07 3.93 18.81
CA SER A 4 7.26 4.34 19.56
C SER A 4 6.90 4.59 21.01
N ARG A 5 7.82 4.30 21.94
CA ARG A 5 7.68 4.71 23.36
C ARG A 5 7.54 6.22 23.53
N LEU A 6 8.00 7.01 22.55
CA LEU A 6 7.84 8.46 22.54
C LEU A 6 6.45 8.91 22.06
N GLY A 7 5.67 8.02 21.44
CA GLY A 7 4.39 8.34 20.80
C GLY A 7 4.51 9.35 19.65
N ILE A 8 3.36 9.80 19.15
CA ILE A 8 3.25 10.93 18.21
C ILE A 8 3.26 12.27 18.95
N THR A 9 3.43 13.37 18.22
CA THR A 9 3.31 14.73 18.79
C THR A 9 1.84 15.11 19.05
N ASP A 10 1.60 16.17 19.81
CA ASP A 10 0.24 16.67 20.04
C ASP A 10 -0.39 17.27 18.77
N ALA A 11 0.43 17.84 17.87
CA ALA A 11 -0.02 18.29 16.55
C ALA A 11 -0.55 17.10 15.72
N SER A 12 0.16 15.97 15.75
CA SER A 12 -0.28 14.74 15.09
C SER A 12 -1.51 14.10 15.73
N LYS A 13 -1.68 14.22 17.07
CA LYS A 13 -2.92 13.80 17.73
C LYS A 13 -4.12 14.61 17.25
N ALA A 14 -3.98 15.94 17.25
CA ALA A 14 -4.99 16.84 16.75
C ALA A 14 -5.32 16.55 15.27
N LEU A 15 -4.29 16.31 14.45
CA LEU A 15 -4.45 15.97 13.04
C LEU A 15 -5.35 14.73 12.85
N HIS A 16 -5.05 13.59 13.48
CA HIS A 16 -5.86 12.40 13.22
C HIS A 16 -7.27 12.51 13.81
N GLU A 17 -7.46 13.28 14.88
CA GLU A 17 -8.79 13.61 15.38
C GLU A 17 -9.58 14.46 14.37
N ASP A 18 -8.95 15.47 13.77
CA ASP A 18 -9.57 16.32 12.75
C ASP A 18 -9.91 15.51 11.49
N LEU A 19 -9.03 14.58 11.07
CA LEU A 19 -9.29 13.68 9.95
C LEU A 19 -10.51 12.77 10.20
N LEU A 20 -10.69 12.27 11.43
CA LEU A 20 -11.85 11.44 11.81
C LEU A 20 -13.15 12.24 11.93
N LYS A 21 -13.07 13.49 12.41
CA LYS A 21 -14.24 14.36 12.63
C LYS A 21 -14.69 15.10 11.37
N ARG A 22 -13.88 15.09 10.30
CA ARG A 22 -14.19 15.85 9.09
C ARG A 22 -15.47 15.31 8.44
N GLU A 23 -16.43 16.21 8.28
CA GLU A 23 -17.66 15.91 7.56
C GLU A 23 -17.44 16.04 6.05
N CYS A 24 -18.03 15.11 5.29
CA CYS A 24 -18.15 15.21 3.84
C CYS A 24 -19.43 14.53 3.37
N THR A 25 -19.88 14.89 2.17
CA THR A 25 -21.05 14.28 1.55
C THR A 25 -20.74 12.82 1.24
N THR A 26 -21.57 11.92 1.75
CA THR A 26 -21.49 10.48 1.45
C THR A 26 -22.32 10.15 0.21
N PRO A 27 -21.91 9.17 -0.61
CA PRO A 27 -22.65 8.80 -1.80
C PRO A 27 -24.01 8.18 -1.45
N LYS A 28 -25.02 8.50 -2.26
CA LYS A 28 -26.38 7.94 -2.16
C LYS A 28 -26.51 6.68 -3.00
N ASP A 29 -27.57 5.91 -2.76
CA ASP A 29 -27.92 4.73 -3.55
C ASP A 29 -26.78 3.70 -3.63
N THR A 30 -26.12 3.48 -2.48
CA THR A 30 -24.99 2.55 -2.34
C THR A 30 -25.31 1.41 -1.38
N LEU A 31 -24.42 0.40 -1.32
CA LEU A 31 -24.51 -0.71 -0.36
C LEU A 31 -24.40 -0.26 1.10
N PHE A 32 -23.97 0.98 1.39
CA PHE A 32 -23.97 1.56 2.73
C PHE A 32 -25.24 2.38 3.03
N GLY A 33 -26.23 2.38 2.14
CA GLY A 33 -27.57 2.95 2.38
C GLY A 33 -28.27 2.32 3.57
N ASP A 34 -28.99 3.11 4.37
CA ASP A 34 -29.61 2.67 5.63
C ASP A 34 -30.57 1.48 5.47
N ASP A 35 -31.28 1.42 4.35
CA ASP A 35 -32.28 0.42 3.99
C ASP A 35 -31.66 -0.90 3.48
N VAL A 36 -30.46 -0.85 2.89
CA VAL A 36 -29.82 -2.01 2.25
C VAL A 36 -28.58 -2.52 3.00
N PHE A 37 -28.02 -1.75 3.92
CA PHE A 37 -26.72 -2.04 4.55
C PHE A 37 -26.66 -3.40 5.25
N ASP A 38 -27.67 -3.75 6.05
CA ASP A 38 -27.71 -5.06 6.71
C ASP A 38 -27.71 -6.22 5.69
N THR A 39 -28.48 -6.07 4.60
CA THR A 39 -28.50 -7.06 3.51
C THR A 39 -27.16 -7.14 2.81
N ALA A 40 -26.50 -6.00 2.55
CA ALA A 40 -25.17 -5.96 1.97
C ALA A 40 -24.13 -6.68 2.84
N CYS A 41 -24.11 -6.40 4.16
CA CYS A 41 -23.24 -7.08 5.12
C CYS A 41 -23.49 -8.60 5.17
N ARG A 42 -24.76 -9.04 5.13
CA ARG A 42 -25.09 -10.47 5.05
C ARG A 42 -24.59 -11.11 3.76
N ASN A 43 -24.64 -10.41 2.64
CA ASN A 43 -24.20 -10.92 1.36
C ASN A 43 -22.68 -11.12 1.27
N VAL A 44 -21.88 -10.34 2.02
CA VAL A 44 -20.41 -10.39 1.98
C VAL A 44 -19.76 -11.24 3.09
N ARG A 45 -20.49 -11.57 4.17
CA ARG A 45 -19.97 -12.19 5.42
C ARG A 45 -19.07 -13.42 5.21
N ASP A 46 -19.36 -14.23 4.20
CA ASP A 46 -18.63 -15.47 3.89
C ASP A 46 -18.13 -15.51 2.44
N LYS A 47 -17.86 -14.33 1.86
CA LYS A 47 -17.36 -14.20 0.49
C LYS A 47 -15.87 -13.92 0.48
N ASN A 48 -15.23 -14.26 -0.64
CA ASN A 48 -13.79 -14.06 -0.82
C ASN A 48 -13.39 -12.57 -0.88
N GLU A 49 -12.09 -12.32 -0.81
CA GLU A 49 -11.48 -10.98 -0.83
C GLU A 49 -11.93 -10.16 -2.06
N ALA A 50 -11.96 -10.78 -3.24
CA ALA A 50 -12.42 -10.13 -4.47
C ALA A 50 -13.86 -9.60 -4.35
N ARG A 51 -14.75 -10.32 -3.68
CA ARG A 51 -16.12 -9.86 -3.45
C ARG A 51 -16.18 -8.69 -2.48
N ILE A 52 -15.37 -8.72 -1.42
CA ILE A 52 -15.28 -7.60 -0.45
C ILE A 52 -14.71 -6.36 -1.14
N ILE A 53 -13.69 -6.51 -1.98
CA ILE A 53 -13.11 -5.41 -2.76
C ILE A 53 -14.17 -4.76 -3.65
N LEU A 54 -14.92 -5.56 -4.42
CA LEU A 54 -15.93 -5.04 -5.33
C LEU A 54 -17.07 -4.31 -4.61
N ASP A 55 -17.57 -4.87 -3.51
CA ASP A 55 -18.75 -4.34 -2.84
C ASP A 55 -18.40 -3.20 -1.87
N PHE A 56 -17.30 -3.32 -1.10
CA PHE A 56 -17.03 -2.45 0.05
C PHE A 56 -15.82 -1.54 -0.14
N ALA A 57 -14.75 -1.96 -0.85
CA ALA A 57 -13.49 -1.20 -0.81
C ALA A 57 -13.65 0.24 -1.31
N ARG A 58 -14.44 0.50 -2.37
CA ARG A 58 -14.68 1.87 -2.86
C ARG A 58 -15.63 2.71 -1.98
N LEU A 59 -16.40 2.07 -1.11
CA LEU A 59 -17.23 2.75 -0.10
C LEU A 59 -16.44 3.05 1.18
N LEU A 60 -15.26 2.45 1.37
CA LEU A 60 -14.35 2.72 2.48
C LEU A 60 -13.20 3.64 2.03
N ALA A 61 -12.56 3.33 0.90
CA ALA A 61 -11.48 4.09 0.28
C ALA A 61 -11.90 4.50 -1.15
N PRO A 62 -12.63 5.63 -1.29
CA PRO A 62 -13.14 6.08 -2.59
C PRO A 62 -12.02 6.49 -3.56
N SER A 63 -12.28 6.37 -4.86
CA SER A 63 -11.36 6.84 -5.89
C SER A 63 -11.25 8.37 -5.90
N PRO A 64 -10.07 8.99 -5.69
CA PRO A 64 -9.92 10.44 -5.87
C PRO A 64 -10.14 10.86 -7.32
N GLU A 65 -9.80 10.00 -8.29
CA GLU A 65 -10.04 10.28 -9.72
C GLU A 65 -11.53 10.31 -10.05
N SER A 66 -12.30 9.36 -9.52
CA SER A 66 -13.76 9.36 -9.70
C SER A 66 -14.40 10.55 -8.97
N LEU A 67 -13.93 10.88 -7.75
CA LEU A 67 -14.41 12.05 -7.02
C LEU A 67 -14.16 13.33 -7.81
N ALA A 68 -12.97 13.50 -8.41
CA ALA A 68 -12.67 14.64 -9.26
C ALA A 68 -13.57 14.69 -10.50
N ALA A 69 -13.75 13.56 -11.18
CA ALA A 69 -14.64 13.44 -12.35
C ALA A 69 -16.10 13.80 -12.04
N PHE A 70 -16.56 13.52 -10.81
CA PHE A 70 -17.88 13.92 -10.32
C PHE A 70 -17.94 15.32 -9.70
N GLY A 71 -16.87 16.13 -9.83
CA GLY A 71 -16.84 17.53 -9.41
C GLY A 71 -16.63 17.74 -7.92
N ALA A 72 -15.95 16.80 -7.23
CA ALA A 72 -15.51 17.04 -5.86
C ALA A 72 -14.62 18.31 -5.80
N PRO A 73 -14.79 19.15 -4.77
CA PRO A 73 -14.00 20.38 -4.66
C PRO A 73 -12.52 20.07 -4.41
N GLY A 74 -11.63 21.02 -4.71
CA GLY A 74 -10.24 21.01 -4.23
C GLY A 74 -9.25 20.17 -5.03
N ASP A 75 -9.31 20.26 -6.37
CA ASP A 75 -8.29 19.77 -7.31
C ASP A 75 -7.77 18.35 -7.05
N LEU A 76 -8.65 17.38 -6.79
CA LEU A 76 -8.26 15.99 -6.54
C LEU A 76 -7.57 15.30 -7.75
N ASP A 77 -7.60 15.93 -8.93
CA ASP A 77 -6.86 15.51 -10.13
C ASP A 77 -5.35 15.44 -9.93
N ILE A 78 -4.81 16.09 -8.89
CA ILE A 78 -3.40 15.98 -8.50
C ILE A 78 -3.02 14.56 -8.04
N LEU A 79 -4.00 13.76 -7.64
CA LEU A 79 -3.80 12.43 -7.07
C LEU A 79 -3.85 11.38 -8.17
N GLY A 80 -2.94 10.42 -8.08
CA GLY A 80 -2.99 9.18 -8.86
C GLY A 80 -3.33 8.02 -7.94
N GLU A 81 -4.21 7.14 -8.40
CA GLU A 81 -4.50 5.88 -7.72
C GLU A 81 -3.87 4.70 -8.44
N SER A 82 -3.55 3.65 -7.68
CA SER A 82 -3.18 2.34 -8.22
C SER A 82 -4.05 1.26 -7.58
N VAL A 83 -4.48 0.27 -8.36
CA VAL A 83 -5.32 -0.84 -7.88
C VAL A 83 -4.59 -2.15 -8.13
N ASN A 84 -4.17 -2.83 -7.06
CA ASN A 84 -3.42 -4.10 -7.13
C ASN A 84 -2.20 -4.04 -8.07
N GLU A 85 -1.56 -2.87 -8.19
CA GLU A 85 -0.33 -2.70 -8.94
C GLU A 85 0.85 -2.72 -7.99
N GLY A 86 1.82 -3.59 -8.27
CA GLY A 86 2.97 -3.64 -7.40
C GLY A 86 3.94 -2.49 -7.66
N TRP A 87 4.65 -2.11 -6.62
CA TRP A 87 5.49 -0.92 -6.58
C TRP A 87 6.86 -1.15 -7.22
N ASN A 88 6.86 -1.33 -8.54
CA ASN A 88 8.02 -1.65 -9.37
C ASN A 88 9.09 -0.56 -9.44
N ASN A 89 8.77 0.68 -9.07
CA ASN A 89 9.69 1.81 -9.10
C ASN A 89 10.19 2.19 -7.71
N SER A 90 9.84 1.41 -6.70
CA SER A 90 10.28 1.61 -5.32
C SER A 90 11.52 0.78 -5.03
N ILE A 91 12.48 1.35 -4.31
CA ILE A 91 13.59 0.58 -3.74
C ILE A 91 13.00 -0.31 -2.63
N PRO A 92 13.03 -1.65 -2.71
CA PRO A 92 12.39 -2.50 -1.69
C PRO A 92 13.14 -2.44 -0.35
N ILE A 93 12.43 -2.67 0.76
CA ILE A 93 13.07 -2.98 2.06
C ILE A 93 13.30 -4.48 2.17
N THR A 94 12.31 -5.26 1.72
CA THR A 94 12.36 -6.73 1.72
C THR A 94 11.54 -7.26 0.55
N SER A 95 11.64 -8.57 0.32
CA SER A 95 10.86 -9.29 -0.69
C SER A 95 9.66 -9.99 -0.06
N PRO A 96 8.51 -10.08 -0.74
CA PRO A 96 8.23 -9.49 -2.06
C PRO A 96 8.04 -7.96 -2.00
N ARG A 97 8.21 -7.30 -3.15
CA ARG A 97 7.87 -5.87 -3.31
C ARG A 97 6.40 -5.63 -2.93
N PRO A 98 6.03 -4.46 -2.39
CA PRO A 98 4.65 -4.15 -2.10
C PRO A 98 3.75 -4.20 -3.34
N GLN A 99 2.51 -4.63 -3.12
CA GLN A 99 1.42 -4.60 -4.11
C GLN A 99 0.09 -4.40 -3.38
N PRO A 100 -0.20 -3.17 -2.94
CA PRO A 100 -1.43 -2.87 -2.22
C PRO A 100 -2.67 -3.09 -3.10
N ASP A 101 -3.77 -3.57 -2.51
CA ASP A 101 -5.06 -3.65 -3.20
C ASP A 101 -5.50 -2.28 -3.73
N PHE A 102 -5.19 -1.22 -2.97
CA PHE A 102 -5.38 0.16 -3.40
C PHE A 102 -4.30 1.06 -2.78
N ALA A 103 -3.79 2.02 -3.56
CA ALA A 103 -2.85 3.02 -3.06
C ALA A 103 -3.04 4.37 -3.73
N ILE A 104 -2.68 5.44 -3.02
CA ILE A 104 -2.73 6.82 -3.50
C ILE A 104 -1.38 7.48 -3.30
N GLY A 105 -0.98 8.25 -4.30
CA GLY A 105 0.13 9.20 -4.25
C GLY A 105 -0.13 10.38 -5.18
N PHE A 106 0.88 11.23 -5.35
CA PHE A 106 0.81 12.34 -6.28
C PHE A 106 1.15 11.92 -7.71
N ARG A 107 0.45 12.48 -8.69
CA ARG A 107 0.83 12.31 -10.10
C ARG A 107 2.16 13.01 -10.36
N ARG A 108 2.94 12.54 -11.34
CA ARG A 108 4.12 13.28 -11.84
C ARG A 108 3.77 14.71 -12.28
N SER A 109 2.60 14.92 -12.87
CA SER A 109 2.15 16.21 -13.44
C SER A 109 1.95 17.32 -12.41
N VAL A 110 1.95 17.00 -11.11
CA VAL A 110 1.81 18.04 -10.06
C VAL A 110 3.10 18.82 -9.84
N PHE A 111 4.22 18.33 -10.35
CA PHE A 111 5.52 18.99 -10.25
C PHE A 111 5.78 19.82 -11.51
N SER A 112 6.32 21.04 -11.35
CA SER A 112 6.74 21.85 -12.49
C SER A 112 7.94 21.23 -13.21
N ASP A 113 8.20 21.63 -14.45
CA ASP A 113 9.38 21.17 -15.18
C ASP A 113 10.69 21.51 -14.45
N ASP A 114 10.74 22.65 -13.74
CA ASP A 114 11.88 23.03 -12.90
C ASP A 114 12.03 22.10 -11.69
N GLN A 115 10.93 21.81 -10.99
CA GLN A 115 10.92 20.87 -9.86
C GLN A 115 11.36 19.49 -10.30
N LEU A 116 10.82 18.99 -11.41
CA LEU A 116 11.17 17.71 -12.00
C LEU A 116 12.64 17.66 -12.41
N ARG A 117 13.16 18.71 -13.07
CA ARG A 117 14.59 18.78 -13.42
C ARG A 117 15.50 18.70 -12.19
N LYS A 118 15.14 19.37 -11.09
CA LYS A 118 15.91 19.31 -9.84
C LYS A 118 15.97 17.91 -9.22
N ILE A 119 14.85 17.20 -9.19
CA ILE A 119 14.79 15.85 -8.59
C ILE A 119 15.05 14.72 -9.59
N GLN A 120 15.18 15.01 -10.88
CA GLN A 120 15.40 13.99 -11.92
C GLN A 120 16.59 13.04 -11.63
N PRO A 121 17.74 13.51 -11.11
CA PRO A 121 18.85 12.63 -10.74
C PRO A 121 18.49 11.58 -9.67
N LEU A 122 17.53 11.91 -8.80
CA LEU A 122 17.04 11.05 -7.73
C LEU A 122 15.92 10.09 -8.17
N LEU A 123 15.21 10.46 -9.23
CA LEU A 123 14.15 9.63 -9.81
C LEU A 123 14.72 8.59 -10.77
N GLY A 124 15.77 8.94 -11.51
CA GLY A 124 16.26 8.13 -12.63
C GLY A 124 15.25 8.07 -13.77
N ASP A 125 15.46 7.16 -14.71
CA ASP A 125 14.56 6.94 -15.84
C ASP A 125 13.22 6.28 -15.41
N ILE A 126 12.37 5.93 -16.37
CA ILE A 126 11.06 5.33 -16.10
C ILE A 126 11.14 3.92 -15.47
N SER A 127 12.26 3.23 -15.66
CA SER A 127 12.52 1.88 -15.14
C SER A 127 13.30 1.88 -13.82
N SER A 128 13.88 3.02 -13.46
CA SER A 128 14.74 3.17 -12.30
C SER A 128 13.95 3.01 -10.99
N LEU A 129 14.60 2.38 -10.01
CA LEU A 129 14.11 2.37 -8.64
C LEU A 129 14.42 3.71 -7.97
N SER A 130 13.48 4.21 -7.17
CA SER A 130 13.62 5.46 -6.45
C SER A 130 12.99 5.36 -5.07
N TYR A 131 13.46 6.19 -4.13
CA TYR A 131 12.79 6.38 -2.85
C TYR A 131 11.46 7.13 -2.99
N PHE A 132 11.28 7.86 -4.08
CA PHE A 132 10.19 8.83 -4.23
C PHE A 132 9.03 8.31 -5.10
N ARG A 133 9.10 7.08 -5.62
CA ARG A 133 8.09 6.50 -6.51
C ARG A 133 7.65 5.11 -6.06
N ALA A 134 6.34 4.85 -6.16
CA ALA A 134 5.77 3.52 -6.04
C ALA A 134 5.70 2.85 -7.42
N THR A 135 5.01 3.49 -8.36
CA THR A 135 4.90 3.11 -9.78
C THR A 135 5.52 4.20 -10.64
N TYR A 136 5.58 4.00 -11.96
CA TYR A 136 6.15 5.00 -12.87
C TYR A 136 5.38 6.33 -12.87
N TYR A 137 4.12 6.30 -12.44
CA TYR A 137 3.22 7.47 -12.43
C TYR A 137 2.86 7.97 -11.02
N MET A 138 3.12 7.19 -9.97
CA MET A 138 2.79 7.53 -8.57
C MET A 138 4.02 7.94 -7.76
N PHE A 139 4.06 9.22 -7.41
CA PHE A 139 5.14 9.87 -6.66
C PHE A 139 4.69 10.09 -5.22
N PHE A 140 5.59 9.89 -4.25
CA PHE A 140 5.33 10.02 -2.81
C PHE A 140 3.96 9.44 -2.40
N PRO A 141 3.79 8.10 -2.46
CA PRO A 141 2.56 7.46 -1.97
C PRO A 141 2.32 7.88 -0.52
N PHE A 142 1.06 8.04 -0.11
CA PHE A 142 0.72 8.47 1.25
C PHE A 142 -0.49 7.73 1.85
N LEU A 143 -1.19 6.92 1.07
CA LEU A 143 -2.27 6.07 1.55
C LEU A 143 -2.21 4.69 0.90
N THR A 144 -2.39 3.63 1.68
CA THR A 144 -2.69 2.29 1.17
C THR A 144 -3.91 1.68 1.83
N CYS A 145 -4.58 0.78 1.11
CA CYS A 145 -5.64 -0.06 1.63
C CYS A 145 -5.33 -1.52 1.29
N GLU A 146 -5.54 -2.40 2.27
CA GLU A 146 -5.43 -3.84 2.14
C GLU A 146 -6.73 -4.47 2.63
N VAL A 147 -7.31 -5.31 1.79
CA VAL A 147 -8.54 -6.05 2.08
C VAL A 147 -8.17 -7.48 2.36
N LYS A 148 -8.73 -8.09 3.40
CA LYS A 148 -8.50 -9.51 3.67
C LYS A 148 -9.79 -10.20 4.05
N TYR A 149 -9.79 -11.52 3.90
CA TYR A 149 -10.89 -12.35 4.35
C TYR A 149 -10.64 -12.86 5.79
N GLY A 150 -11.52 -12.46 6.71
CA GLY A 150 -11.52 -12.90 8.11
C GLY A 150 -10.44 -12.25 8.99
N ALA A 151 -10.62 -12.36 10.31
CA ALA A 151 -9.83 -11.62 11.30
C ALA A 151 -8.32 -11.94 11.28
N THR A 152 -7.94 -13.21 11.06
CA THR A 152 -6.52 -13.59 10.90
C THR A 152 -5.88 -12.94 9.66
N GLY A 153 -6.70 -12.59 8.67
CA GLY A 153 -6.28 -11.85 7.50
C GLY A 153 -5.86 -10.41 7.82
N LEU A 154 -6.48 -9.76 8.80
CA LEU A 154 -6.18 -8.35 9.10
C LEU A 154 -4.77 -8.12 9.62
N ASP A 155 -4.20 -9.09 10.36
CA ASP A 155 -2.80 -8.98 10.79
C ASP A 155 -1.83 -9.10 9.61
N LEU A 156 -2.22 -9.79 8.53
CA LEU A 156 -1.47 -9.82 7.27
C LEU A 156 -1.61 -8.49 6.52
N ALA A 157 -2.83 -7.95 6.41
CA ALA A 157 -3.07 -6.62 5.84
C ALA A 157 -2.22 -5.55 6.55
N ASP A 158 -2.21 -5.57 7.89
CA ASP A 158 -1.42 -4.64 8.70
C ASP A 158 0.08 -4.72 8.41
N ARG A 159 0.60 -5.93 8.17
CA ARG A 159 2.02 -6.13 7.81
C ARG A 159 2.32 -5.64 6.41
N GLN A 160 1.44 -5.90 5.45
CA GLN A 160 1.58 -5.43 4.06
C GLN A 160 1.51 -3.91 3.99
N ASN A 161 0.50 -3.30 4.63
CA ASN A 161 0.38 -1.86 4.79
C ASN A 161 1.61 -1.25 5.49
N ALA A 162 2.11 -1.89 6.57
CA ALA A 162 3.32 -1.41 7.23
C ALA A 162 4.55 -1.45 6.30
N HIS A 163 4.71 -2.48 5.46
CA HIS A 163 5.79 -2.52 4.49
C HIS A 163 5.68 -1.36 3.48
N SER A 164 4.51 -1.18 2.88
CA SER A 164 4.23 -0.09 1.92
C SER A 164 4.47 1.29 2.54
N MET A 165 3.89 1.54 3.72
CA MET A 165 4.02 2.84 4.39
C MET A 165 5.43 3.11 4.93
N THR A 166 6.22 2.08 5.22
CA THR A 166 7.64 2.28 5.54
C THR A 166 8.41 2.83 4.33
N LEU A 167 8.14 2.33 3.12
CA LEU A 167 8.74 2.88 1.90
C LEU A 167 8.30 4.33 1.66
N ALA A 168 7.01 4.60 1.85
CA ALA A 168 6.41 5.91 1.68
C ALA A 168 7.02 6.96 2.62
N VAL A 169 7.06 6.67 3.93
CA VAL A 169 7.67 7.55 4.93
C VAL A 169 9.16 7.72 4.65
N ARG A 170 9.87 6.66 4.24
CA ARG A 170 11.29 6.75 3.88
C ARG A 170 11.50 7.72 2.72
N GLY A 171 10.67 7.70 1.68
CA GLY A 171 10.73 8.67 0.59
C GLY A 171 10.61 10.11 1.05
N ILE A 172 9.67 10.40 1.96
CA ILE A 172 9.51 11.75 2.53
C ILE A 172 10.73 12.12 3.39
N VAL A 173 11.20 11.21 4.24
CA VAL A 173 12.37 11.45 5.11
C VAL A 173 13.62 11.74 4.29
N GLU A 174 13.89 10.95 3.25
CA GLU A 174 15.07 11.15 2.42
C GLU A 174 15.03 12.52 1.74
N LEU A 175 13.88 12.97 1.24
CA LEU A 175 13.75 14.33 0.71
C LEU A 175 14.04 15.40 1.78
N PHE A 176 13.49 15.27 2.99
CA PHE A 176 13.69 16.24 4.07
C PHE A 176 15.14 16.27 4.58
N LYS A 177 15.86 15.14 4.56
CA LYS A 177 17.29 15.10 4.88
C LYS A 177 18.13 15.89 3.86
N LEU A 178 17.76 15.87 2.57
CA LEU A 178 18.46 16.66 1.55
C LEU A 178 18.41 18.15 1.85
N GLY A 179 17.28 18.63 2.36
CA GLY A 179 17.14 20.01 2.82
C GLY A 179 17.60 20.26 4.26
N LYS A 180 18.14 19.26 4.98
CA LYS A 180 18.51 19.33 6.42
C LYS A 180 17.35 19.74 7.33
N ARG A 181 16.13 19.30 6.98
CA ARG A 181 14.86 19.62 7.65
C ARG A 181 14.17 18.39 8.24
N GLU A 182 14.86 17.25 8.34
CA GLU A 182 14.29 15.99 8.81
C GLU A 182 13.66 16.08 10.22
N LYS A 183 14.15 16.98 11.07
CA LYS A 183 13.58 17.22 12.41
C LYS A 183 12.13 17.67 12.37
N GLU A 184 11.65 18.27 11.28
CA GLU A 184 10.25 18.65 11.10
C GLU A 184 9.30 17.46 10.98
N LEU A 185 9.85 16.27 10.70
CA LEU A 185 9.07 15.04 10.59
C LEU A 185 9.06 14.26 11.90
N HIS A 186 9.88 14.64 12.89
CA HIS A 186 10.09 13.85 14.10
C HIS A 186 8.77 13.66 14.86
N ARG A 187 8.30 12.40 14.91
CA ARG A 187 7.04 12.00 15.56
C ARG A 187 5.77 12.58 14.92
N GLU A 188 5.88 13.14 13.72
CA GLU A 188 4.76 13.67 12.95
C GLU A 188 4.20 12.62 11.98
N LEU A 189 2.89 12.45 11.93
CA LEU A 189 2.19 11.58 10.98
C LEU A 189 2.41 12.06 9.54
N GLN A 190 2.91 11.17 8.69
CA GLN A 190 3.20 11.47 7.27
C GLN A 190 2.28 10.73 6.32
N THR A 191 1.99 9.45 6.60
CA THR A 191 1.21 8.59 5.70
C THR A 191 0.22 7.73 6.49
N PHE A 192 -0.74 7.14 5.79
CA PHE A 192 -1.87 6.45 6.40
C PHE A 192 -2.12 5.09 5.76
N SER A 193 -2.78 4.19 6.48
CA SER A 193 -3.26 2.95 5.88
C SER A 193 -4.61 2.52 6.42
N ILE A 194 -5.29 1.72 5.62
CA ILE A 194 -6.57 1.10 5.92
C ILE A 194 -6.40 -0.41 5.78
N SER A 195 -6.70 -1.15 6.84
CA SER A 195 -6.82 -2.62 6.77
C SER A 195 -8.27 -2.96 7.05
N HIS A 196 -8.93 -3.71 6.18
CA HIS A 196 -10.32 -4.10 6.44
C HIS A 196 -10.69 -5.50 5.92
N ASP A 197 -11.74 -6.04 6.50
CA ASP A 197 -12.46 -7.20 5.98
C ASP A 197 -13.92 -6.80 5.68
N HIS A 198 -14.84 -7.76 5.74
CA HIS A 198 -16.27 -7.50 5.52
C HIS A 198 -16.95 -6.76 6.69
N ARG A 199 -16.25 -6.53 7.81
CA ARG A 199 -16.84 -6.03 9.06
C ARG A 199 -15.90 -5.06 9.80
N THR A 200 -14.65 -5.43 9.98
CA THR A 200 -13.69 -4.70 10.80
C THR A 200 -12.86 -3.78 9.93
N VAL A 201 -12.63 -2.56 10.40
CA VAL A 201 -11.69 -1.60 9.82
C VAL A 201 -10.66 -1.21 10.87
N ARG A 202 -9.39 -1.15 10.47
CA ARG A 202 -8.26 -0.61 11.24
C ARG A 202 -7.61 0.52 10.46
N LEU A 203 -7.48 1.68 11.09
CA LEU A 203 -6.85 2.88 10.54
C LEU A 203 -5.52 3.12 11.25
N TYR A 204 -4.46 3.30 10.49
CA TYR A 204 -3.13 3.60 11.01
C TYR A 204 -2.54 4.86 10.39
N GLY A 205 -1.74 5.56 11.18
CA GLY A 205 -0.83 6.61 10.71
C GLY A 205 0.62 6.20 10.93
N TYR A 206 1.53 6.62 10.05
CA TYR A 206 2.93 6.25 10.07
C TYR A 206 3.82 7.49 10.17
N TYR A 207 4.89 7.38 10.96
CA TYR A 207 5.75 8.51 11.30
C TYR A 207 7.20 8.08 11.57
N PRO A 208 8.18 8.95 11.29
CA PRO A 208 9.57 8.70 11.63
C PRO A 208 9.91 9.17 13.05
N VAL A 209 10.85 8.48 13.67
CA VAL A 209 11.55 8.89 14.91
C VAL A 209 13.03 8.96 14.60
N PHE A 210 13.65 10.05 15.04
CA PHE A 210 15.07 10.32 14.85
C PHE A 210 15.80 10.22 16.19
N ASP A 211 16.84 9.39 16.24
CA ASP A 211 17.73 9.22 17.37
C ASP A 211 19.17 9.35 16.87
N GLY A 212 19.70 10.58 16.92
CA GLY A 212 20.95 10.94 16.24
C GLY A 212 20.87 10.64 14.73
N PRO A 213 21.81 9.85 14.17
CA PRO A 213 21.79 9.48 12.75
C PRO A 213 20.77 8.39 12.41
N LYS A 214 20.21 7.70 13.43
CA LYS A 214 19.29 6.59 13.22
C LYS A 214 17.88 7.11 12.97
N THR A 215 17.26 6.64 11.89
CA THR A 215 15.84 6.81 11.62
C THR A 215 15.12 5.49 11.84
N THR A 216 14.05 5.50 12.64
CA THR A 216 13.10 4.37 12.74
C THR A 216 11.71 4.84 12.33
N ILE A 217 10.92 3.94 11.73
CA ILE A 217 9.55 4.23 11.31
C ILE A 217 8.61 3.42 12.20
N HIS A 218 7.58 4.09 12.69
CA HIS A 218 6.60 3.55 13.62
C HIS A 218 5.19 3.76 13.07
N ARG A 219 4.22 3.01 13.61
CA ARG A 219 2.80 3.21 13.33
C ARG A 219 2.06 3.59 14.60
N HIS A 220 1.02 4.40 14.44
CA HIS A 220 0.06 4.76 15.47
C HIS A 220 -1.33 4.26 15.05
N GLN A 221 -2.04 3.59 15.95
CA GLN A 221 -3.41 3.14 15.70
C GLN A 221 -4.36 4.31 15.87
N ILE A 222 -4.91 4.80 14.76
CA ILE A 222 -5.84 5.94 14.76
C ILE A 222 -7.22 5.49 15.23
N HIS A 223 -7.72 4.39 14.69
CA HIS A 223 -9.03 3.84 15.05
C HIS A 223 -9.14 2.37 14.68
N THR A 224 -9.95 1.62 15.42
CA THR A 224 -10.34 0.24 15.07
C THR A 224 -11.78 0.03 15.48
N PHE A 225 -12.60 -0.38 14.52
CA PHE A 225 -14.04 -0.45 14.72
C PHE A 225 -14.68 -1.48 13.80
N ASP A 226 -15.94 -1.77 14.10
CA ASP A 226 -16.80 -2.68 13.36
C ASP A 226 -17.89 -1.86 12.67
N ILE A 227 -17.91 -1.90 11.33
CA ILE A 227 -18.86 -1.13 10.52
C ILE A 227 -20.31 -1.58 10.73
N THR A 228 -20.54 -2.77 11.28
CA THR A 228 -21.88 -3.30 11.58
C THR A 228 -22.35 -2.99 13.00
N ALA A 229 -21.44 -2.54 13.87
CA ALA A 229 -21.77 -2.22 15.26
C ALA A 229 -22.73 -1.03 15.36
N LEU A 230 -23.52 -1.00 16.44
CA LEU A 230 -24.43 0.11 16.75
C LEU A 230 -25.35 0.48 15.58
N ASN A 231 -25.90 -0.52 14.89
CA ASN A 231 -26.74 -0.37 13.70
C ASN A 231 -26.06 0.40 12.55
N GLY A 232 -24.77 0.13 12.33
CA GLY A 232 -24.03 0.74 11.22
C GLY A 232 -23.62 2.19 11.46
N LYS A 233 -23.53 2.62 12.72
CA LYS A 233 -23.19 4.01 13.08
C LYS A 233 -21.90 4.51 12.42
N GLU A 234 -20.91 3.62 12.28
CA GLU A 234 -19.57 3.97 11.78
C GLU A 234 -19.33 3.54 10.33
N LYS A 235 -20.35 3.11 9.58
CA LYS A 235 -20.17 2.63 8.20
C LYS A 235 -19.54 3.67 7.28
N TRP A 236 -19.77 4.96 7.51
CA TRP A 236 -19.19 6.05 6.72
C TRP A 236 -17.88 6.62 7.30
N THR A 237 -17.41 6.14 8.45
CA THR A 237 -16.21 6.68 9.11
C THR A 237 -14.97 6.59 8.22
N THR A 238 -14.72 5.43 7.60
CA THR A 238 -13.55 5.23 6.73
C THR A 238 -13.61 6.08 5.46
N TYR A 239 -14.80 6.21 4.87
CA TYR A 239 -15.01 7.05 3.69
C TYR A 239 -14.62 8.50 3.99
N LYS A 240 -15.18 9.05 5.08
CA LYS A 240 -14.93 10.43 5.51
C LYS A 240 -13.46 10.65 5.83
N PHE A 241 -12.86 9.74 6.58
CA PHE A 241 -11.44 9.76 6.90
C PHE A 241 -10.56 9.75 5.63
N THR A 242 -10.86 8.87 4.67
CA THR A 242 -10.09 8.77 3.42
C THR A 242 -10.16 10.05 2.61
N VAL A 243 -11.36 10.62 2.46
CA VAL A 243 -11.55 11.92 1.80
C VAL A 243 -10.82 13.04 2.55
N ALA A 244 -10.83 13.02 3.89
CA ALA A 244 -10.07 13.97 4.70
C ALA A 244 -8.56 13.85 4.46
N VAL A 245 -8.03 12.63 4.37
CA VAL A 245 -6.63 12.36 4.03
C VAL A 245 -6.27 12.91 2.64
N TYR A 246 -7.16 12.81 1.65
CA TYR A 246 -6.94 13.41 0.33
C TYR A 246 -6.76 14.92 0.41
N TYR A 247 -7.61 15.61 1.17
CA TYR A 247 -7.47 17.06 1.35
C TYR A 247 -6.24 17.44 2.19
N TYR A 248 -5.91 16.66 3.21
CA TYR A 248 -4.68 16.86 3.97
C TYR A 248 -3.42 16.69 3.10
N SER A 249 -3.46 15.77 2.12
CA SER A 249 -2.34 15.55 1.20
C SER A 249 -1.95 16.80 0.39
N LEU A 250 -2.86 17.77 0.23
CA LEU A 250 -2.54 19.07 -0.39
C LEU A 250 -1.47 19.83 0.39
N THR A 251 -1.55 19.82 1.72
CA THR A 251 -0.53 20.43 2.59
C THR A 251 0.78 19.67 2.51
N LEU A 252 0.75 18.33 2.46
CA LEU A 252 1.95 17.52 2.24
C LEU A 252 2.61 17.86 0.90
N LEU A 253 1.83 17.96 -0.18
CA LEU A 253 2.35 18.33 -1.50
C LEU A 253 3.01 19.70 -1.49
N GLN A 254 2.39 20.70 -0.85
CA GLN A 254 2.98 22.04 -0.72
C GLN A 254 4.33 22.00 0.00
N ARG A 255 4.45 21.24 1.09
CA ARG A 255 5.72 21.05 1.82
C ARG A 255 6.78 20.40 0.95
N ILE A 256 6.42 19.35 0.21
CA ILE A 256 7.31 18.65 -0.72
C ILE A 256 7.79 19.61 -1.82
N ARG A 257 6.88 20.33 -2.48
CA ARG A 257 7.21 21.27 -3.57
C ARG A 257 8.10 22.40 -3.08
N PHE A 258 7.76 23.00 -1.95
CA PHE A 258 8.58 24.04 -1.31
C PHE A 258 10.00 23.53 -1.07
N LEU A 259 10.14 22.32 -0.54
CA LEU A 259 11.44 21.75 -0.25
C LEU A 259 12.24 21.45 -1.52
N VAL A 260 11.59 20.94 -2.58
CA VAL A 260 12.22 20.74 -3.89
C VAL A 260 12.69 22.07 -4.49
N ASP A 261 11.90 23.13 -4.35
CA ASP A 261 12.25 24.45 -4.84
C ASP A 261 13.46 25.04 -4.08
N ASP A 262 13.59 24.72 -2.80
CA ASP A 262 14.68 25.16 -1.92
C ASP A 262 15.97 24.31 -2.06
N LEU A 263 15.94 23.19 -2.79
CA LEU A 263 17.14 22.38 -3.02
C LEU A 263 18.23 23.18 -3.77
N PRO A 264 19.52 23.01 -3.41
CA PRO A 264 20.62 23.70 -4.06
C PRO A 264 20.63 23.47 -5.59
N PRO A 265 20.94 24.49 -6.41
CA PRO A 265 21.00 24.35 -7.87
C PRO A 265 22.01 23.29 -8.33
N ASP A 266 23.13 23.17 -7.61
CA ASP A 266 24.23 22.25 -7.93
C ASP A 266 24.04 20.85 -7.33
N PHE A 267 22.88 20.58 -6.73
CA PHE A 267 22.58 19.30 -6.08
C PHE A 267 22.74 18.10 -7.03
N ALA A 268 22.35 18.25 -8.30
CA ALA A 268 22.54 17.22 -9.32
C ALA A 268 24.03 16.89 -9.56
N LEU A 269 24.90 17.90 -9.44
CA LEU A 269 26.35 17.76 -9.60
C LEU A 269 26.97 17.10 -8.37
N GLU A 270 26.55 17.49 -7.16
CA GLU A 270 27.02 16.89 -5.91
C GLU A 270 26.71 15.38 -5.83
N LEU A 271 25.51 14.95 -6.25
CA LEU A 271 25.15 13.54 -6.33
C LEU A 271 26.03 12.74 -7.31
N SER A 272 26.39 13.34 -8.44
CA SER A 272 27.25 12.71 -9.44
C SER A 272 28.68 12.52 -8.92
N GLN A 273 29.19 13.46 -8.12
CA GLN A 273 30.53 13.41 -7.53
C GLN A 273 30.62 12.39 -6.38
N GLN A 274 29.53 12.12 -5.67
CA GLN A 274 29.45 11.07 -4.65
C GLN A 274 29.36 9.65 -5.23
N SER A 275 29.13 9.52 -6.54
CA SER A 275 28.96 8.25 -7.23
C SER A 275 30.27 7.67 -7.81
N GLU A 276 31.41 8.38 -7.67
CA GLU A 276 32.72 7.83 -8.04
C GLU A 276 33.16 6.77 -7.00
N PRO A 277 33.43 5.51 -7.41
CA PRO A 277 33.83 4.49 -6.48
C PRO A 277 35.27 4.75 -6.02
N GLN A 278 35.43 5.08 -4.72
CA GLN A 278 36.68 4.84 -4.01
C GLN A 278 36.89 3.32 -3.98
N LEU A 279 37.67 2.83 -4.95
CA LEU A 279 38.13 1.46 -5.04
C LEU A 279 38.90 1.13 -3.75
N SER A 280 38.26 0.44 -2.83
CA SER A 280 38.90 -0.13 -1.64
C SER A 280 38.78 -1.65 -1.77
N GLU A 281 39.94 -2.30 -1.85
CA GLU A 281 40.17 -3.74 -2.00
C GLU A 281 39.20 -4.64 -1.20
N PRO A 282 38.78 -5.80 -1.75
CA PRO A 282 37.89 -6.71 -1.04
C PRO A 282 38.64 -7.41 0.10
N SER A 283 38.11 -7.24 1.31
CA SER A 283 38.51 -7.97 2.51
C SER A 283 38.26 -9.49 2.33
N GLU A 284 39.26 -10.30 2.67
CA GLU A 284 39.33 -11.77 2.56
C GLU A 284 38.36 -12.54 3.48
N LEU A 285 37.06 -12.23 3.40
CA LEU A 285 36.02 -12.94 4.17
C LEU A 285 34.93 -13.59 3.29
N SER A 286 35.01 -13.40 1.96
CA SER A 286 34.00 -13.94 1.02
C SER A 286 34.33 -15.32 0.45
N GLN A 287 35.53 -15.89 0.70
CA GLN A 287 35.91 -17.21 0.14
C GLN A 287 35.47 -18.42 0.97
N GLN A 288 34.78 -18.21 2.11
CA GLN A 288 34.43 -19.31 3.01
C GLN A 288 32.95 -19.75 2.96
N LEU A 289 32.11 -19.08 2.17
CA LEU A 289 30.68 -19.43 2.07
C LEU A 289 30.31 -20.21 0.78
N ASP A 290 31.15 -20.16 -0.25
CA ASP A 290 30.87 -20.81 -1.55
C ASP A 290 31.15 -22.32 -1.57
N ASN A 291 31.75 -22.88 -0.52
CA ASN A 291 32.08 -24.31 -0.45
C ASN A 291 31.04 -25.17 0.29
N GLN A 292 29.87 -24.63 0.68
CA GLN A 292 28.82 -25.40 1.39
C GLN A 292 27.51 -25.59 0.63
N VAL A 293 27.40 -25.16 -0.64
CA VAL A 293 26.16 -25.33 -1.44
C VAL A 293 26.34 -26.30 -2.62
N LEU A 294 27.35 -27.18 -2.55
CA LEU A 294 27.55 -28.25 -3.54
C LEU A 294 27.53 -29.64 -2.91
N ALA A 295 26.39 -30.04 -2.35
CA ALA A 295 26.03 -31.45 -2.21
C ALA A 295 24.51 -31.60 -2.06
N GLU A 296 23.96 -32.58 -2.76
CA GLU A 296 22.59 -33.13 -2.65
C GLU A 296 21.47 -32.46 -3.46
N ILE A 297 21.42 -32.78 -4.76
CA ILE A 297 20.15 -33.03 -5.46
C ILE A 297 20.27 -34.39 -6.18
N PRO A 298 19.47 -35.41 -5.83
CA PRO A 298 19.33 -36.61 -6.64
C PRO A 298 18.46 -36.34 -7.87
N ASN A 299 18.99 -36.80 -8.99
CA ASN A 299 18.47 -36.77 -10.34
C ASN A 299 17.14 -37.53 -10.49
N SER A 300 16.19 -37.00 -11.28
CA SER A 300 15.12 -37.77 -11.92
C SER A 300 14.73 -37.09 -13.24
N GLN A 301 14.73 -37.89 -14.30
CA GLN A 301 14.80 -37.51 -15.70
C GLN A 301 13.48 -37.02 -16.33
N SER A 302 13.67 -36.22 -17.39
CA SER A 302 12.91 -36.01 -18.64
C SER A 302 11.39 -36.25 -18.63
N SER A 303 10.59 -35.36 -19.23
CA SER A 303 10.57 -35.20 -20.69
C SER A 303 9.83 -33.92 -21.11
N GLN A 304 10.37 -33.24 -22.12
CA GLN A 304 9.71 -32.18 -22.88
C GLN A 304 8.53 -32.76 -23.68
N HIS A 305 7.40 -32.07 -23.69
CA HIS A 305 6.62 -31.85 -24.91
C HIS A 305 5.49 -30.80 -24.71
N GLY A 306 5.41 -29.85 -25.65
CA GLY A 306 4.14 -29.43 -26.24
C GLY A 306 3.41 -28.25 -25.61
N LEU A 307 3.62 -27.06 -26.17
CA LEU A 307 2.66 -25.95 -26.16
C LEU A 307 1.32 -26.40 -26.75
N GLN A 308 0.22 -26.27 -26.00
CA GLN A 308 -1.10 -25.98 -26.57
C GLN A 308 -2.05 -25.40 -25.51
N GLN A 309 -2.53 -24.18 -25.79
CA GLN A 309 -3.68 -23.55 -25.15
C GLN A 309 -4.94 -24.39 -25.38
N ILE A 310 -5.65 -24.80 -24.33
CA ILE A 310 -7.10 -25.09 -24.38
C ILE A 310 -7.73 -24.69 -23.03
N THR A 311 -8.79 -23.89 -23.11
CA THR A 311 -9.73 -23.46 -22.06
C THR A 311 -10.37 -24.62 -21.28
N PRO A 312 -10.75 -24.46 -20.00
CA PRO A 312 -11.53 -25.49 -19.30
C PRO A 312 -13.02 -25.20 -19.39
N ASP A 313 -13.74 -26.07 -20.12
CA ASP A 313 -15.17 -26.24 -19.97
C ASP A 313 -15.47 -27.34 -18.95
N THR A 314 -16.42 -27.00 -18.10
CA THR A 314 -16.95 -27.74 -16.95
C THR A 314 -17.77 -28.95 -17.39
N SER A 315 -17.55 -30.12 -16.76
CA SER A 315 -18.58 -31.13 -16.39
C SER A 315 -17.98 -32.54 -16.32
N THR A 316 -17.86 -33.09 -15.10
CA THR A 316 -17.82 -34.55 -14.93
C THR A 316 -18.77 -34.97 -13.82
N ARG A 317 -19.85 -35.59 -14.27
CA ARG A 317 -20.87 -36.32 -13.53
C ARG A 317 -20.30 -37.65 -13.03
N GLU A 318 -20.57 -37.96 -11.76
CA GLU A 318 -20.22 -39.23 -11.09
C GLU A 318 -20.89 -40.45 -11.75
N LYS A 319 -20.17 -41.59 -11.81
CA LYS A 319 -20.69 -42.92 -12.16
C LYS A 319 -20.74 -43.83 -10.92
N PRO A 320 -21.81 -44.61 -10.68
CA PRO A 320 -21.89 -45.52 -9.54
C PRO A 320 -21.40 -46.95 -9.86
N ALA A 321 -21.13 -47.68 -8.78
CA ALA A 321 -20.50 -49.00 -8.70
C ALA A 321 -21.33 -50.18 -9.23
N PHE A 322 -20.63 -51.19 -9.77
CA PHE A 322 -21.20 -52.46 -10.26
C PHE A 322 -21.42 -53.50 -9.14
N ALA A 323 -22.62 -54.08 -9.08
CA ALA A 323 -23.00 -55.19 -8.21
C ALA A 323 -22.76 -56.57 -8.85
N LYS A 324 -22.24 -57.53 -8.07
CA LYS A 324 -22.02 -58.94 -8.44
C LYS A 324 -23.33 -59.75 -8.36
N LYS A 325 -23.71 -60.46 -9.44
CA LYS A 325 -24.82 -61.43 -9.47
C LYS A 325 -24.37 -62.86 -9.16
N LYS A 326 -25.13 -63.55 -8.29
CA LYS A 326 -25.02 -64.98 -7.93
C LYS A 326 -25.52 -65.90 -9.07
N LYS A 327 -24.81 -67.01 -9.33
CA LYS A 327 -25.25 -68.15 -10.15
C LYS A 327 -26.19 -69.07 -9.35
N LYS A 328 -27.30 -69.50 -9.95
CA LYS A 328 -28.15 -70.63 -9.50
C LYS A 328 -28.00 -71.80 -10.48
N LYS A 329 -27.83 -73.00 -9.93
CA LYS A 329 -27.89 -74.32 -10.61
C LYS A 329 -29.33 -74.72 -10.93
N LYS A 330 -29.51 -75.46 -12.03
CA LYS A 330 -30.53 -76.50 -12.34
C LYS A 330 -30.27 -76.89 -13.82
N ALA A 331 -30.36 -78.12 -14.28
CA ALA A 331 -30.42 -79.47 -13.72
C ALA A 331 -29.77 -80.38 -14.78
#